data_AF-A0A9E2BYZ3-F1
#
_entry.id   AF-A0A9E2BYZ3-F1
#
_cell.length_a   1.000
_cell.length_b   1.000
_cell.length_c   1.000
_cell.angle_alpha   90.00
_cell.angle_beta   90.00
_cell.angle_gamma   90.00
#
_symmetry.space_group_name_H-M   'P 1'
#
loop_
_entity.id
_entity.type
_entity.pdbx_description
1 polymer ?
#
loop_
_entity_poly.entity_id
_entity_poly.type
_entity_poly.pdbx_seq_one_letter_code
_entity_poly.pdbx_strand_id
1 'polypeptide(L)'
;MKTRTNFKKQLTALFLVCITAGLLVSVWSCSSKKVEMTVERAYALRLDGNADSALVILEQILATDSTNAVAWYELARTKHHIGLGNPRLLISHLPDLEHSIEKAVEYDPDNVIYAYYQGYIRFFKSYAAIMMGQPGALEDIKETIATYESVLDLKPDYLEAMLFLVEALSIPGEMGGDSTRGEIMADKLEEMDAVKGAKAKELFLAEDVDRIEYWQKVLEENQDNAEVLEQLGKANLYQDQVDAGTEYLETALRLDSERQVLLLDLARYHIMTGMQDSTKRETAIPLADKYIVRYLATDPMPPLKAYTLELQAKLKSGSGDEEAAAQLREEALTTDPNYSKAFGVPPALLFTELDEISRYHSYFFRPL
;
A
#
# COMPACT_ATOMS: atom_id res chain seq x y z
N MET A 1 -51.78 -37.06 60.80
CA MET A 1 -50.36 -36.63 60.83
C MET A 1 -49.46 -37.35 59.80
N LYS A 2 -49.95 -37.78 58.62
CA LYS A 2 -49.16 -38.52 57.61
C LYS A 2 -49.03 -37.84 56.23
N THR A 3 -49.58 -36.64 56.04
CA THR A 3 -49.63 -35.96 54.73
C THR A 3 -48.58 -34.86 54.52
N ARG A 4 -47.83 -34.46 55.56
CA ARG A 4 -46.86 -33.35 55.47
C ARG A 4 -45.46 -33.75 54.99
N THR A 5 -45.13 -35.04 54.99
CA THR A 5 -43.77 -35.53 54.70
C THR A 5 -43.49 -35.76 53.22
N ASN A 6 -44.52 -35.92 52.37
CA ASN A 6 -44.34 -36.17 50.94
C ASN A 6 -44.10 -34.89 50.11
N PHE A 7 -44.64 -33.75 50.54
CA PHE A 7 -44.51 -32.50 49.81
C PHE A 7 -43.06 -31.98 49.78
N LYS A 8 -42.32 -32.13 50.88
CA LYS A 8 -40.91 -31.71 50.95
C LYS A 8 -39.99 -32.53 50.03
N LYS A 9 -40.26 -33.84 49.86
CA LYS A 9 -39.47 -34.71 48.96
C LYS A 9 -39.75 -34.44 47.48
N GLN A 10 -40.98 -34.06 47.13
CA GLN A 10 -41.33 -33.67 45.77
C GLN A 10 -40.75 -32.29 45.41
N LEU A 11 -40.70 -31.35 46.37
CA LEU A 11 -40.11 -30.03 46.13
C LEU A 11 -38.59 -30.08 45.96
N THR A 12 -37.87 -30.91 46.73
CA THR A 12 -36.42 -31.07 46.56
C THR A 12 -36.05 -31.83 45.28
N ALA A 13 -36.87 -32.78 44.84
CA ALA A 13 -36.67 -33.46 43.55
C ALA A 13 -36.88 -32.49 42.36
N LEU A 14 -37.87 -31.60 42.43
CA LEU A 14 -38.11 -30.60 41.38
C LEU A 14 -36.96 -29.58 41.29
N PHE A 15 -36.40 -29.16 42.43
CA PHE A 15 -35.29 -28.19 42.46
C PHE A 15 -33.99 -28.78 41.90
N LEU A 16 -33.72 -30.07 42.14
CA LEU A 16 -32.52 -30.74 41.61
C LEU A 16 -32.60 -30.96 40.08
N VAL A 17 -33.79 -31.23 39.54
CA VAL A 17 -34.02 -31.36 38.08
C VAL A 17 -33.91 -30.02 37.37
N CYS A 18 -34.31 -28.91 38.00
CA CYS A 18 -34.14 -27.57 37.41
C CYS A 18 -32.66 -27.12 37.37
N ILE A 19 -31.85 -27.51 38.37
CA ILE A 19 -30.42 -27.15 38.40
C ILE A 19 -29.63 -27.98 37.36
N THR A 20 -29.96 -29.26 37.16
CA THR A 20 -29.30 -30.07 36.12
C THR A 20 -29.76 -29.70 34.70
N ALA A 21 -31.02 -29.28 34.51
CA ALA A 21 -31.48 -28.73 33.23
C ALA A 21 -30.84 -27.36 32.92
N GLY A 22 -30.66 -26.50 33.92
CA GLY A 22 -29.98 -25.20 33.76
C GLY A 22 -28.50 -25.32 33.38
N LEU A 23 -27.80 -26.33 33.90
CA LEU A 23 -26.39 -26.60 33.57
C LEU A 23 -26.20 -27.31 32.22
N LEU A 24 -27.20 -28.02 31.70
CA LEU A 24 -27.13 -28.60 30.35
C LEU A 24 -27.48 -27.59 29.25
N VAL A 25 -28.29 -26.57 29.55
CA VAL A 25 -28.59 -25.49 28.59
C VAL A 25 -27.45 -24.46 28.48
N SER A 26 -26.65 -24.26 29.54
CA SER A 26 -25.47 -23.38 29.47
C SER A 26 -24.28 -23.98 28.72
N VAL A 27 -24.18 -25.31 28.59
CA VAL A 27 -23.13 -25.97 27.79
C VAL A 27 -23.46 -25.98 26.29
N TRP A 28 -24.74 -25.81 25.91
CA TRP A 28 -25.16 -25.66 24.50
C TRP A 28 -25.29 -24.20 24.03
N SER A 29 -25.12 -23.23 24.93
CA SER A 29 -25.05 -21.81 24.56
C SER A 29 -23.62 -21.26 24.42
N CYS A 30 -22.62 -22.15 24.39
CA CYS A 30 -21.36 -21.95 23.67
C CYS A 30 -21.44 -22.65 22.29
N SER A 31 -22.59 -22.56 21.63
CA SER A 31 -22.63 -22.51 20.18
C SER A 31 -21.76 -21.32 19.78
N SER A 32 -20.45 -21.58 19.64
CA SER A 32 -19.51 -20.71 18.97
C SER A 32 -20.25 -20.12 17.78
N LYS A 33 -20.48 -18.80 17.78
CA LYS A 33 -20.73 -18.12 16.51
C LYS A 33 -19.58 -18.60 15.64
N LYS A 34 -19.84 -19.53 14.71
CA LYS A 34 -18.86 -19.92 13.71
C LYS A 34 -18.52 -18.59 13.07
N VAL A 35 -17.35 -18.10 13.44
CA VAL A 35 -16.84 -16.84 12.97
C VAL A 35 -16.85 -17.01 11.46
N GLU A 36 -17.67 -16.22 10.77
CA GLU A 36 -17.80 -16.33 9.33
C GLU A 36 -16.43 -16.00 8.74
N MET A 37 -15.77 -17.03 8.22
CA MET A 37 -14.44 -16.93 7.63
C MET A 37 -14.60 -16.50 6.18
N THR A 38 -14.70 -15.19 5.97
CA THR A 38 -14.79 -14.61 4.63
C THR A 38 -13.52 -13.84 4.32
N VAL A 39 -13.26 -13.62 3.03
CA VAL A 39 -12.12 -12.84 2.57
C VAL A 39 -12.28 -11.37 2.95
N GLU A 40 -13.50 -10.85 2.92
CA GLU A 40 -13.83 -9.48 3.35
C GLU A 40 -13.49 -9.25 4.82
N ARG A 41 -13.70 -10.25 5.67
CA ARG A 41 -13.30 -10.18 7.07
C ARG A 41 -11.78 -10.11 7.23
N ALA A 42 -11.03 -10.91 6.47
CA ALA A 42 -9.57 -10.88 6.50
C ALA A 42 -9.05 -9.51 6.00
N TYR A 43 -9.62 -9.00 4.91
CA TYR A 43 -9.36 -7.65 4.40
C TYR A 43 -9.59 -6.58 5.47
N ALA A 44 -10.77 -6.55 6.10
CA ALA A 44 -11.10 -5.59 7.14
C ALA A 44 -10.14 -5.67 8.34
N LEU A 45 -9.76 -6.89 8.77
CA LEU A 45 -8.77 -7.07 9.83
C LEU A 45 -7.41 -6.49 9.45
N ARG A 46 -6.94 -6.71 8.22
CA ARG A 46 -5.67 -6.15 7.76
C ARG A 46 -5.71 -4.62 7.71
N LEU A 47 -6.80 -4.03 7.23
CA LEU A 47 -6.98 -2.58 7.25
C LEU A 47 -7.10 -2.00 8.66
N ASP A 48 -7.51 -2.80 9.63
CA ASP A 48 -7.57 -2.43 11.04
C ASP A 48 -6.24 -2.70 11.80
N GLY A 49 -5.13 -2.94 11.08
CA GLY A 49 -3.81 -3.20 11.68
C GLY A 49 -3.64 -4.62 12.26
N ASN A 50 -4.59 -5.53 12.02
CA ASN A 50 -4.58 -6.90 12.53
C ASN A 50 -4.13 -7.92 11.45
N ALA A 51 -3.05 -7.62 10.73
CA ALA A 51 -2.59 -8.40 9.58
C ALA A 51 -2.29 -9.89 9.90
N ASP A 52 -1.75 -10.19 11.08
CA ASP A 52 -1.51 -11.59 11.50
C ASP A 52 -2.81 -12.39 11.64
N SER A 53 -3.89 -11.74 12.11
CA SER A 53 -5.21 -12.40 12.19
C SER A 53 -5.83 -12.60 10.81
N ALA A 54 -5.64 -11.64 9.91
CA ALA A 54 -6.05 -11.77 8.51
C ALA A 54 -5.35 -12.97 7.84
N LEU A 55 -4.03 -13.10 8.04
CA LEU A 55 -3.23 -14.21 7.52
C LEU A 55 -3.79 -15.57 7.94
N VAL A 56 -4.07 -15.76 9.24
CA VAL A 56 -4.63 -17.01 9.76
C VAL A 56 -5.98 -17.34 9.13
N ILE A 57 -6.87 -16.36 8.94
CA ILE A 57 -8.17 -16.59 8.30
C ILE A 57 -8.00 -17.03 6.85
N LEU A 58 -7.13 -16.36 6.09
CA LEU A 58 -6.89 -16.65 4.68
C LEU A 58 -6.31 -18.05 4.50
N GLU A 59 -5.36 -18.45 5.33
CA GLU A 59 -4.80 -19.81 5.32
C GLU A 59 -5.87 -20.88 5.62
N GLN A 60 -6.81 -20.60 6.54
CA GLN A 60 -7.90 -21.51 6.85
C GLN A 60 -8.94 -21.61 5.71
N ILE A 61 -9.22 -20.48 5.03
CA ILE A 61 -10.06 -20.47 3.82
C ILE A 61 -9.41 -21.35 2.76
N LEU A 62 -8.11 -21.15 2.49
CA LEU A 62 -7.36 -21.89 1.46
C LEU A 62 -7.13 -23.37 1.81
N ALA A 63 -7.09 -23.71 3.09
CA ALA A 63 -7.11 -25.10 3.54
C ALA A 63 -8.46 -25.79 3.28
N THR A 64 -9.55 -25.03 3.20
CA THR A 64 -10.90 -25.53 2.91
C THR A 64 -11.19 -25.55 1.40
N ASP A 65 -10.78 -24.49 0.71
CA ASP A 65 -10.89 -24.32 -0.74
C ASP A 65 -9.59 -23.70 -1.27
N SER A 66 -8.69 -24.56 -1.73
CA SER A 66 -7.38 -24.14 -2.25
C SER A 66 -7.46 -23.43 -3.61
N THR A 67 -8.65 -23.34 -4.21
CA THR A 67 -8.90 -22.71 -5.51
C THR A 67 -9.55 -21.33 -5.40
N ASN A 68 -9.76 -20.84 -4.17
CA ASN A 68 -10.36 -19.53 -3.94
C ASN A 68 -9.40 -18.40 -4.35
N ALA A 69 -9.58 -17.86 -5.56
CA ALA A 69 -8.72 -16.83 -6.13
C ALA A 69 -8.68 -15.54 -5.29
N VAL A 70 -9.82 -15.09 -4.77
CA VAL A 70 -9.90 -13.88 -3.93
C VAL A 70 -9.10 -14.04 -2.64
N ALA A 71 -9.13 -15.23 -2.03
CA ALA A 71 -8.34 -15.52 -0.83
C ALA A 71 -6.84 -15.55 -1.12
N TRP A 72 -6.41 -16.08 -2.27
CA TRP A 72 -5.01 -16.02 -2.72
C TRP A 72 -4.54 -14.58 -2.97
N TYR A 73 -5.38 -13.77 -3.62
CA TYR A 73 -5.10 -12.35 -3.84
C TYR A 73 -4.92 -11.60 -2.52
N GLU A 74 -5.88 -11.74 -1.60
CA GLU A 74 -5.81 -11.06 -0.31
C GLU A 74 -4.67 -11.59 0.58
N LEU A 75 -4.30 -12.87 0.43
CA LEU A 75 -3.12 -13.44 1.09
C LEU A 75 -1.83 -12.77 0.59
N ALA A 76 -1.70 -12.52 -0.72
CA ALA A 76 -0.55 -11.81 -1.27
C ALA A 76 -0.44 -10.39 -0.71
N ARG A 77 -1.57 -9.64 -0.61
CA ARG A 77 -1.60 -8.31 0.01
C ARG A 77 -1.27 -8.32 1.49
N THR A 78 -1.74 -9.33 2.21
CA THR A 78 -1.45 -9.53 3.64
C THR A 78 0.03 -9.81 3.88
N LYS A 79 0.63 -10.72 3.10
CA LYS A 79 2.07 -11.01 3.15
C LYS A 79 2.90 -9.78 2.78
N HIS A 80 2.48 -9.01 1.78
CA HIS A 80 3.16 -7.76 1.40
C HIS A 80 3.14 -6.75 2.55
N HIS A 81 1.98 -6.51 3.16
CA HIS A 81 1.84 -5.64 4.32
C HIS A 81 2.77 -6.09 5.47
N ILE A 82 2.73 -7.36 5.87
CA ILE A 82 3.58 -7.90 6.95
C ILE A 82 5.06 -7.76 6.60
N GLY A 83 5.42 -8.03 5.33
CA GLY A 83 6.78 -7.88 4.84
C GLY A 83 7.30 -6.44 4.94
N LEU A 84 6.46 -5.43 4.69
CA LEU A 84 6.83 -4.02 4.88
C LEU A 84 7.17 -3.69 6.34
N GLY A 85 6.58 -4.39 7.31
CA GLY A 85 6.93 -4.29 8.73
C GLY A 85 8.34 -4.79 9.06
N ASN A 86 8.98 -5.52 8.16
CA ASN A 86 10.39 -5.89 8.24
C ASN A 86 11.06 -5.87 6.85
N PRO A 87 11.50 -4.70 6.36
CA PRO A 87 12.07 -4.55 5.01
C PRO A 87 13.27 -5.46 4.73
N ARG A 88 14.01 -5.90 5.77
CA ARG A 88 15.12 -6.85 5.62
C ARG A 88 14.64 -8.25 5.23
N LEU A 89 13.48 -8.66 5.71
CA LEU A 89 12.87 -9.96 5.40
C LEU A 89 11.95 -9.91 4.18
N LEU A 90 11.44 -8.72 3.82
CA LEU A 90 10.59 -8.55 2.65
C LEU A 90 11.20 -9.18 1.40
N ILE A 91 12.48 -8.90 1.12
CA ILE A 91 13.17 -9.46 -0.06
C ILE A 91 13.20 -10.98 -0.03
N SER A 92 13.48 -11.61 1.13
CA SER A 92 13.47 -13.07 1.24
C SER A 92 12.06 -13.68 1.14
N HIS A 93 11.02 -12.89 1.41
CA HIS A 93 9.62 -13.33 1.33
C HIS A 93 8.97 -13.01 -0.02
N LEU A 94 9.64 -12.27 -0.92
CA LEU A 94 9.11 -11.96 -2.24
C LEU A 94 8.67 -13.20 -3.03
N PRO A 95 9.42 -14.33 -3.06
CA PRO A 95 8.96 -15.52 -3.78
C PRO A 95 7.65 -16.11 -3.23
N ASP A 96 7.43 -16.05 -1.92
CA ASP A 96 6.21 -16.55 -1.28
C ASP A 96 5.01 -15.62 -1.53
N LEU A 97 5.26 -14.30 -1.57
CA LEU A 97 4.29 -13.30 -1.97
C LEU A 97 3.90 -13.48 -3.45
N GLU A 98 4.89 -13.58 -4.33
CA GLU A 98 4.73 -13.82 -5.77
C GLU A 98 3.92 -15.10 -6.02
N HIS A 99 4.25 -16.18 -5.33
CA HIS A 99 3.49 -17.44 -5.42
C HIS A 99 2.01 -17.26 -5.07
N SER A 100 1.70 -16.51 -4.01
CA SER A 100 0.31 -16.24 -3.63
C SER A 100 -0.46 -15.49 -4.72
N ILE A 101 0.13 -14.46 -5.34
CA ILE A 101 -0.56 -13.73 -6.41
C ILE A 101 -0.64 -14.54 -7.71
N GLU A 102 0.37 -15.34 -8.04
CA GLU A 102 0.33 -16.28 -9.17
C GLU A 102 -0.83 -17.25 -9.04
N LYS A 103 -1.10 -17.77 -7.84
CA LYS A 103 -2.29 -18.61 -7.61
C LYS A 103 -3.60 -17.88 -7.81
N ALA A 104 -3.70 -16.61 -7.42
CA ALA A 104 -4.91 -15.84 -7.67
C ALA A 104 -5.19 -15.70 -9.18
N VAL A 105 -4.17 -15.38 -9.98
CA VAL A 105 -4.26 -15.28 -11.44
C VAL A 105 -4.50 -16.65 -12.08
N GLU A 106 -3.89 -17.73 -11.57
CA GLU A 106 -4.12 -19.08 -12.07
C GLU A 106 -5.59 -19.52 -11.93
N TYR A 107 -6.22 -19.20 -10.79
CA TYR A 107 -7.60 -19.59 -10.51
C TYR A 107 -8.66 -18.62 -11.06
N ASP A 108 -8.29 -17.39 -11.39
CA ASP A 108 -9.17 -16.40 -12.01
C ASP A 108 -8.39 -15.53 -13.03
N PRO A 109 -8.02 -16.10 -14.20
CA PRO A 109 -7.11 -15.47 -15.15
C PRO A 109 -7.70 -14.27 -15.89
N ASP A 110 -9.04 -14.13 -15.90
CA ASP A 110 -9.72 -13.01 -16.54
C ASP A 110 -9.83 -11.78 -15.60
N ASN A 111 -9.34 -11.89 -14.37
CA ASN A 111 -9.42 -10.84 -13.37
C ASN A 111 -8.26 -9.84 -13.49
N VAL A 112 -8.56 -8.69 -14.10
CA VAL A 112 -7.59 -7.60 -14.30
C VAL A 112 -6.98 -7.08 -13.00
N ILE A 113 -7.69 -7.14 -11.87
CA ILE A 113 -7.18 -6.66 -10.57
C ILE A 113 -6.03 -7.54 -10.11
N TYR A 114 -6.18 -8.86 -10.22
CA TYR A 114 -5.15 -9.82 -9.82
C TYR A 114 -3.94 -9.75 -10.75
N ALA A 115 -4.18 -9.70 -12.07
CA ALA A 115 -3.13 -9.55 -13.06
C ALA A 115 -2.34 -8.24 -12.85
N TYR A 116 -3.02 -7.15 -12.54
CA TYR A 116 -2.38 -5.86 -12.27
C TYR A 116 -1.52 -5.89 -11.00
N TYR A 117 -2.05 -6.45 -9.91
CA TYR A 117 -1.27 -6.60 -8.68
C TYR A 117 -0.08 -7.54 -8.88
N GLN A 118 -0.22 -8.60 -9.69
CA GLN A 118 0.91 -9.46 -10.08
C GLN A 118 1.99 -8.65 -10.81
N GLY A 119 1.59 -7.80 -11.75
CA GLY A 119 2.50 -6.88 -12.46
C GLY A 119 3.27 -5.99 -11.48
N TYR A 120 2.59 -5.43 -10.48
CA TYR A 120 3.24 -4.61 -9.45
C TYR A 120 4.27 -5.42 -8.64
N ILE A 121 3.93 -6.64 -8.22
CA ILE A 121 4.84 -7.50 -7.45
C ILE A 121 6.06 -7.92 -8.27
N ARG A 122 5.87 -8.30 -9.53
CA ARG A 122 6.97 -8.63 -10.45
C ARG A 122 7.86 -7.43 -10.71
N PHE A 123 7.27 -6.24 -10.85
CA PHE A 123 8.04 -5.02 -10.97
C PHE A 123 8.86 -4.76 -9.71
N PHE A 124 8.24 -4.86 -8.53
CA PHE A 124 8.95 -4.66 -7.27
C PHE A 124 10.11 -5.67 -7.08
N LYS A 125 9.90 -6.94 -7.45
CA LYS A 125 10.94 -7.98 -7.47
C LYS A 125 12.08 -7.63 -8.43
N SER A 126 11.75 -7.22 -9.65
CA SER A 126 12.74 -6.82 -10.66
C SER A 126 13.57 -5.62 -10.22
N TYR A 127 12.90 -4.61 -9.65
CA TYR A 127 13.55 -3.44 -9.06
C TYR A 127 14.54 -3.87 -7.95
N ALA A 128 14.10 -4.72 -7.03
CA ALA A 128 14.98 -5.23 -5.97
C ALA A 128 16.17 -6.02 -6.53
N ALA A 129 15.94 -6.88 -7.52
CA ALA A 129 16.99 -7.66 -8.18
C ALA A 129 18.04 -6.74 -8.85
N ILE A 130 17.60 -5.69 -9.55
CA ILE A 130 18.47 -4.67 -10.15
C ILE A 130 19.28 -3.95 -9.08
N MET A 131 18.63 -3.41 -8.05
CA MET A 131 19.28 -2.64 -6.98
C MET A 131 20.30 -3.48 -6.18
N MET A 132 20.10 -4.80 -6.13
CA MET A 132 21.00 -5.75 -5.47
C MET A 132 22.02 -6.40 -6.41
N GLY A 133 22.00 -6.08 -7.71
CA GLY A 133 22.88 -6.69 -8.72
C GLY A 133 22.71 -8.21 -8.83
N GLN A 134 21.50 -8.72 -8.66
CA GLN A 134 21.22 -10.15 -8.69
C GLN A 134 21.24 -10.69 -10.13
N PRO A 135 21.76 -11.92 -10.35
CA PRO A 135 21.61 -12.60 -11.63
C PRO A 135 20.12 -12.91 -11.85
N GLY A 136 19.60 -12.61 -13.05
CA GLY A 136 18.19 -12.83 -13.38
C GLY A 136 17.36 -11.56 -13.51
N ALA A 137 17.87 -10.40 -13.06
CA ALA A 137 17.19 -9.10 -13.14
C ALA A 137 16.64 -8.76 -14.55
N LEU A 138 17.37 -9.12 -15.60
CA LEU A 138 16.93 -8.94 -17.00
C LEU A 138 15.69 -9.77 -17.33
N GLU A 139 15.64 -11.02 -16.86
CA GLU A 139 14.48 -11.89 -17.11
C GLU A 139 13.28 -11.43 -16.29
N ASP A 140 13.51 -11.01 -15.03
CA ASP A 140 12.46 -10.44 -14.18
C ASP A 140 11.81 -9.19 -14.84
N ILE A 141 12.61 -8.32 -15.49
CA ILE A 141 12.07 -7.18 -16.26
C ILE A 141 11.24 -7.62 -17.46
N LYS A 142 11.67 -8.63 -18.21
CA LYS A 142 10.87 -9.15 -19.33
C LYS A 142 9.56 -9.77 -18.86
N GLU A 143 9.59 -10.50 -17.75
CA GLU A 143 8.38 -11.04 -17.12
C GLU A 143 7.45 -9.92 -16.66
N THR A 144 7.99 -8.84 -16.09
CA THR A 144 7.23 -7.63 -15.72
C THR A 144 6.54 -7.01 -16.93
N ILE A 145 7.26 -6.82 -18.03
CA ILE A 145 6.72 -6.29 -19.29
C ILE A 145 5.57 -7.20 -19.80
N ALA A 146 5.81 -8.51 -19.88
CA ALA A 146 4.81 -9.47 -20.34
C ALA A 146 3.56 -9.50 -19.45
N THR A 147 3.71 -9.34 -18.13
CA THR A 147 2.57 -9.27 -17.22
C THR A 147 1.74 -8.01 -17.45
N TYR A 148 2.35 -6.83 -17.63
CA TYR A 148 1.56 -5.64 -17.93
C TYR A 148 0.94 -5.67 -19.34
N GLU A 149 1.57 -6.31 -20.31
CA GLU A 149 0.93 -6.61 -21.60
C GLU A 149 -0.33 -7.45 -21.41
N SER A 150 -0.29 -8.52 -20.61
CA SER A 150 -1.49 -9.34 -20.33
C SER A 150 -2.58 -8.57 -19.59
N VAL A 151 -2.21 -7.61 -18.72
CA VAL A 151 -3.19 -6.71 -18.07
C VAL A 151 -3.90 -5.86 -19.12
N LEU A 152 -3.16 -5.35 -20.10
CA LEU A 152 -3.72 -4.54 -21.19
C LEU A 152 -4.49 -5.37 -22.22
N ASP A 153 -4.22 -6.67 -22.34
CA ASP A 153 -5.08 -7.58 -23.12
C ASP A 153 -6.46 -7.73 -22.46
N LEU A 154 -6.52 -7.82 -21.13
CA LEU A 154 -7.76 -7.87 -20.36
C LEU A 154 -8.48 -6.52 -20.32
N LYS A 155 -7.73 -5.43 -20.16
CA LYS A 155 -8.25 -4.06 -20.07
C LYS A 155 -7.37 -3.07 -20.86
N PRO A 156 -7.66 -2.88 -22.16
CA PRO A 156 -6.84 -2.04 -23.04
C PRO A 156 -6.81 -0.55 -22.72
N ASP A 157 -7.67 -0.07 -21.81
CA ASP A 157 -7.80 1.33 -21.37
C ASP A 157 -7.32 1.55 -19.93
N TYR A 158 -6.54 0.61 -19.37
CA TYR A 158 -6.00 0.74 -18.01
C TYR A 158 -4.74 1.62 -17.99
N LEU A 159 -4.94 2.93 -17.79
CA LEU A 159 -3.89 3.96 -17.88
C LEU A 159 -2.72 3.72 -16.92
N GLU A 160 -2.97 3.26 -15.70
CA GLU A 160 -1.91 2.98 -14.71
C GLU A 160 -1.06 1.75 -15.10
N ALA A 161 -1.67 0.73 -15.70
CA ALA A 161 -0.93 -0.40 -16.26
C ALA A 161 -0.07 0.04 -17.45
N MET A 162 -0.56 0.97 -18.29
CA MET A 162 0.26 1.56 -19.35
C MET A 162 1.45 2.34 -18.78
N LEU A 163 1.26 3.12 -17.72
CA LEU A 163 2.35 3.85 -17.08
C LEU A 163 3.44 2.92 -16.55
N PHE A 164 3.07 1.85 -15.83
CA PHE A 164 4.05 0.88 -15.35
C PHE A 164 4.74 0.13 -16.49
N LEU A 165 4.02 -0.21 -17.56
CA LEU A 165 4.61 -0.80 -18.75
C LEU A 165 5.63 0.15 -19.40
N VAL A 166 5.30 1.44 -19.55
CA VAL A 166 6.24 2.45 -20.07
C VAL A 166 7.47 2.55 -19.17
N GLU A 167 7.31 2.56 -17.85
CA GLU A 167 8.45 2.60 -16.94
C GLU A 167 9.36 1.37 -17.10
N ALA A 168 8.80 0.16 -17.14
CA ALA A 168 9.57 -1.06 -17.38
C ALA A 168 10.28 -1.03 -18.74
N LEU A 169 9.63 -0.51 -19.78
CA LEU A 169 10.22 -0.35 -21.12
C LEU A 169 11.29 0.76 -21.17
N SER A 170 11.23 1.75 -20.29
CA SER A 170 12.20 2.86 -20.25
C SER A 170 13.60 2.45 -19.75
N ILE A 171 13.70 1.28 -19.11
CA ILE A 171 14.95 0.69 -18.66
C ILE A 171 15.87 0.43 -19.88
N PRO A 172 17.20 0.58 -19.76
CA PRO A 172 18.12 0.28 -20.85
C PRO A 172 17.95 -1.15 -21.41
N GLY A 173 18.16 -1.33 -22.71
CA GLY A 173 17.93 -2.60 -23.38
C GLY A 173 18.80 -3.75 -22.86
N GLU A 174 20.03 -3.44 -22.44
CA GLU A 174 20.94 -4.39 -21.79
C GLU A 174 20.46 -4.86 -20.40
N MET A 175 19.47 -4.17 -19.82
CA MET A 175 18.80 -4.52 -18.57
C MET A 175 17.38 -5.08 -18.79
N GLY A 176 16.96 -5.28 -20.05
CA GLY A 176 15.70 -5.93 -20.41
C GLY A 176 14.57 -5.01 -20.89
N GLY A 177 14.76 -3.68 -20.87
CA GLY A 177 13.78 -2.74 -21.41
C GLY A 177 13.83 -2.59 -22.94
N ASP A 178 12.98 -1.71 -23.47
CA ASP A 178 12.88 -1.40 -24.88
C ASP A 178 12.33 0.03 -25.05
N SER A 179 13.24 1.01 -25.05
CA SER A 179 12.87 2.43 -25.02
C SER A 179 12.05 2.85 -26.23
N THR A 180 12.28 2.25 -27.41
CA THR A 180 11.49 2.56 -28.62
C THR A 180 10.04 2.12 -28.45
N ARG A 181 9.80 0.92 -27.90
CA ARG A 181 8.43 0.49 -27.56
C ARG A 181 7.83 1.34 -26.44
N GLY A 182 8.66 1.77 -25.49
CA GLY A 182 8.27 2.68 -24.41
C GLY A 182 7.74 4.01 -24.93
N GLU A 183 8.45 4.65 -25.87
CA GLU A 183 8.03 5.90 -26.51
C GLU A 183 6.71 5.73 -27.29
N ILE A 184 6.57 4.64 -28.07
CA ILE A 184 5.33 4.33 -28.80
C ILE A 184 4.15 4.19 -27.83
N MET A 185 4.35 3.53 -26.69
CA MET A 185 3.31 3.36 -25.67
C MET A 185 3.01 4.68 -24.95
N ALA A 186 4.02 5.54 -24.74
CA ALA A 186 3.82 6.88 -24.17
C ALA A 186 2.98 7.77 -25.09
N ASP A 187 3.22 7.73 -26.41
CA ASP A 187 2.41 8.44 -27.41
C ASP A 187 0.97 7.92 -27.42
N LYS A 188 0.77 6.59 -27.40
CA LYS A 188 -0.56 5.99 -27.29
C LYS A 188 -1.28 6.45 -26.01
N LEU A 189 -0.56 6.51 -24.90
CA LEU A 189 -1.13 6.95 -23.62
C LEU A 189 -1.52 8.43 -23.67
N GLU A 190 -0.74 9.29 -24.32
CA GLU A 190 -1.06 10.70 -24.52
C GLU A 190 -2.33 10.90 -25.37
N GLU A 191 -2.53 10.08 -26.40
CA GLU A 191 -3.77 10.10 -27.20
C GLU A 191 -5.02 9.77 -26.34
N MET A 192 -4.85 8.99 -25.27
CA MET A 192 -5.93 8.56 -24.38
C MET A 192 -6.14 9.53 -23.22
N ASP A 193 -5.05 10.02 -22.62
CA ASP A 193 -5.03 10.95 -21.50
C ASP A 193 -3.75 11.79 -21.56
N ALA A 194 -3.89 13.09 -21.81
CA ALA A 194 -2.76 14.00 -22.00
C ALA A 194 -1.83 14.07 -20.77
N VAL A 195 -2.38 13.98 -19.55
CA VAL A 195 -1.58 14.08 -18.32
C VAL A 195 -0.83 12.79 -18.06
N LYS A 196 -1.46 11.62 -18.25
CA LYS A 196 -0.78 10.33 -18.14
C LYS A 196 0.25 10.15 -19.26
N GLY A 197 -0.05 10.62 -20.46
CA GLY A 197 0.91 10.70 -21.57
C GLY A 197 2.13 11.55 -21.23
N ALA A 198 1.92 12.74 -20.66
CA ALA A 198 3.01 13.59 -20.22
C ALA A 198 3.89 12.92 -19.14
N LYS A 199 3.28 12.17 -18.21
CA LYS A 199 4.01 11.37 -17.21
C LYS A 199 4.83 10.26 -17.85
N ALA A 200 4.30 9.57 -18.84
CA ALA A 200 5.03 8.56 -19.60
C ALA A 200 6.20 9.17 -20.37
N LYS A 201 5.99 10.30 -21.05
CA LYS A 201 7.03 11.00 -21.83
C LYS A 201 8.15 11.56 -20.97
N GLU A 202 7.88 11.95 -19.72
CA GLU A 202 8.91 12.40 -18.78
C GLU A 202 10.03 11.36 -18.58
N LEU A 203 9.71 10.06 -18.68
CA LEU A 203 10.70 8.98 -18.54
C LEU A 203 11.79 9.03 -19.62
N PHE A 204 11.48 9.57 -20.80
CA PHE A 204 12.39 9.64 -21.95
C PHE A 204 13.03 11.01 -22.14
N LEU A 205 12.72 12.00 -21.29
CA LEU A 205 13.39 13.29 -21.34
C LEU A 205 14.87 13.14 -21.02
N ALA A 206 15.71 13.85 -21.78
CA ALA A 206 17.13 13.94 -21.51
C ALA A 206 17.39 14.54 -20.11
N GLU A 207 18.55 14.21 -19.54
CA GLU A 207 18.90 14.63 -18.17
C GLU A 207 18.96 16.15 -18.01
N ASP A 208 19.35 16.86 -19.07
CA ASP A 208 19.50 18.32 -19.12
C ASP A 208 18.19 19.09 -19.37
N VAL A 209 17.08 18.38 -19.63
CA VAL A 209 15.77 19.02 -19.78
C VAL A 209 15.29 19.59 -18.46
N ASP A 210 14.87 20.87 -18.49
CA ASP A 210 14.19 21.51 -17.37
C ASP A 210 12.78 20.93 -17.20
N ARG A 211 12.64 20.05 -16.20
CA ARG A 211 11.36 19.41 -15.86
C ARG A 211 10.33 20.40 -15.33
N ILE A 212 10.75 21.53 -14.77
CA ILE A 212 9.81 22.58 -14.35
C ILE A 212 9.19 23.22 -15.59
N GLU A 213 10.00 23.60 -16.59
CA GLU A 213 9.49 24.16 -17.84
C GLU A 213 8.59 23.15 -18.59
N TYR A 214 8.97 21.87 -18.59
CA TYR A 214 8.15 20.80 -19.16
C TYR A 214 6.76 20.73 -18.51
N TRP A 215 6.69 20.62 -17.19
CA TRP A 215 5.42 20.50 -16.48
C TRP A 215 4.59 21.80 -16.48
N GLN A 216 5.23 22.97 -16.60
CA GLN A 216 4.55 24.24 -16.83
C GLN A 216 3.78 24.24 -18.15
N LYS A 217 4.38 23.75 -19.24
CA LYS A 217 3.69 23.64 -20.55
C LYS A 217 2.49 22.70 -20.48
N VAL A 218 2.64 21.57 -19.79
CA VAL A 218 1.50 20.63 -19.58
C VAL A 218 0.39 21.31 -18.79
N LEU A 219 0.72 22.14 -17.79
CA LEU A 219 -0.25 22.88 -16.99
C LEU A 219 -1.01 23.95 -17.80
N GLU A 220 -0.37 24.60 -18.77
CA GLU A 220 -1.03 25.59 -19.64
C GLU A 220 -2.21 24.98 -20.41
N GLU A 221 -2.07 23.72 -20.82
CA GLU A 221 -3.09 22.95 -21.55
C GLU A 221 -4.09 22.24 -20.61
N ASN A 222 -3.70 22.02 -19.35
CA ASN A 222 -4.47 21.26 -18.35
C ASN A 222 -4.64 22.07 -17.06
N GLN A 223 -5.19 23.29 -17.19
CA GLN A 223 -5.36 24.22 -16.07
C GLN A 223 -6.12 23.58 -14.91
N ASP A 224 -5.68 23.86 -13.68
CA ASP A 224 -6.25 23.34 -12.43
C ASP A 224 -6.30 21.81 -12.33
N ASN A 225 -5.46 21.08 -13.08
CA ASN A 225 -5.32 19.64 -12.92
C ASN A 225 -4.41 19.30 -11.71
N ALA A 226 -4.97 18.66 -10.69
CA ALA A 226 -4.26 18.31 -9.46
C ALA A 226 -3.04 17.40 -9.69
N GLU A 227 -3.09 16.49 -10.67
CA GLU A 227 -1.96 15.60 -10.98
C GLU A 227 -0.82 16.33 -11.68
N VAL A 228 -1.13 17.30 -12.55
CA VAL A 228 -0.10 18.15 -13.18
C VAL A 228 0.56 19.06 -12.14
N LEU A 229 -0.22 19.66 -11.25
CA LEU A 229 0.28 20.46 -10.13
C LEU A 229 1.14 19.61 -9.19
N GLU A 230 0.76 18.35 -8.96
CA GLU A 230 1.58 17.39 -8.22
C GLU A 230 2.95 17.18 -8.88
N GLN A 231 2.99 16.88 -10.19
CA GLN A 231 4.26 16.66 -10.89
C GLN A 231 5.12 17.93 -10.95
N LEU A 232 4.51 19.09 -11.17
CA LEU A 232 5.21 20.37 -11.16
C LEU A 232 5.78 20.68 -9.77
N GLY A 233 5.02 20.41 -8.70
CA GLY A 233 5.49 20.54 -7.33
C GLY A 233 6.70 19.66 -7.05
N LYS A 234 6.63 18.39 -7.47
CA LYS A 234 7.72 17.42 -7.38
C LYS A 234 8.97 17.84 -8.16
N ALA A 235 8.82 18.33 -9.39
CA ALA A 235 9.92 18.86 -10.19
C ALA A 235 10.62 20.06 -9.52
N ASN A 236 9.85 20.96 -8.91
CA ASN A 236 10.39 22.09 -8.13
C ASN A 236 11.19 21.62 -6.91
N LEU A 237 10.66 20.66 -6.15
CA LEU A 237 11.36 20.10 -4.99
C LEU A 237 12.70 19.45 -5.38
N TYR A 238 12.75 18.74 -6.51
CA TYR A 238 13.99 18.16 -7.03
C TYR A 238 15.06 19.20 -7.38
N GLN A 239 14.67 20.40 -7.79
CA GLN A 239 15.59 21.52 -8.08
C GLN A 239 15.84 22.43 -6.87
N ASP A 240 15.53 22.00 -5.64
CA ASP A 240 15.64 22.78 -4.39
C ASP A 240 14.80 24.09 -4.42
N GLN A 241 13.79 24.18 -5.29
CA GLN A 241 12.82 25.29 -5.34
C GLN A 241 11.67 25.04 -4.35
N VAL A 242 12.00 24.97 -3.06
CA VAL A 242 11.13 24.46 -1.99
C VAL A 242 9.80 25.20 -1.88
N ASP A 243 9.81 26.53 -1.91
CA ASP A 243 8.61 27.35 -1.72
C ASP A 243 7.60 27.11 -2.85
N ALA A 244 8.06 27.14 -4.11
CA ALA A 244 7.24 26.88 -5.28
C ALA A 244 6.73 25.43 -5.29
N GLY A 245 7.59 24.46 -4.99
CA GLY A 245 7.20 23.05 -4.91
C GLY A 245 6.10 22.81 -3.87
N THR A 246 6.26 23.41 -2.69
CA THR A 246 5.25 23.36 -1.62
C THR A 246 3.93 23.99 -2.05
N GLU A 247 3.96 25.17 -2.67
CA GLU A 247 2.75 25.86 -3.13
C GLU A 247 1.96 25.01 -4.14
N TYR A 248 2.63 24.38 -5.10
CA TYR A 248 1.98 23.52 -6.08
C TYR A 248 1.38 22.26 -5.43
N LEU A 249 2.11 21.57 -4.55
CA LEU A 249 1.58 20.39 -3.86
C LEU A 249 0.40 20.73 -2.94
N GLU A 250 0.45 21.86 -2.24
CA GLU A 250 -0.68 22.36 -1.44
C GLU A 250 -1.88 22.73 -2.30
N THR A 251 -1.65 23.21 -3.53
CA THR A 251 -2.72 23.53 -4.47
C THR A 251 -3.36 22.26 -5.02
N ALA A 252 -2.56 21.25 -5.38
CA ALA A 252 -3.05 19.93 -5.75
C ALA A 252 -3.93 19.32 -4.64
N LEU A 253 -3.47 19.38 -3.38
CA LEU A 253 -4.22 18.93 -2.19
C LEU A 253 -5.56 19.66 -1.99
N ARG A 254 -5.64 20.96 -2.33
CA ARG A 254 -6.89 21.72 -2.23
C ARG A 254 -7.89 21.36 -3.32
N LEU A 255 -7.40 21.03 -4.52
CA LEU A 255 -8.23 20.65 -5.65
C LEU A 255 -8.74 19.20 -5.52
N ASP A 256 -7.92 18.33 -4.93
CA ASP A 256 -8.23 16.92 -4.75
C ASP A 256 -7.85 16.49 -3.33
N SER A 257 -8.86 16.44 -2.46
CA SER A 257 -8.69 16.08 -1.05
C SER A 257 -8.40 14.59 -0.84
N GLU A 258 -8.47 13.74 -1.87
CA GLU A 258 -8.08 12.32 -1.78
C GLU A 258 -6.55 12.17 -1.85
N ARG A 259 -5.83 13.19 -2.35
CA ARG A 259 -4.36 13.19 -2.46
C ARG A 259 -3.62 13.51 -1.17
N GLN A 260 -4.19 13.19 -0.01
CA GLN A 260 -3.61 13.51 1.31
C GLN A 260 -2.21 12.93 1.50
N VAL A 261 -1.87 11.86 0.76
CA VAL A 261 -0.52 11.29 0.72
C VAL A 261 0.56 12.31 0.33
N LEU A 262 0.22 13.39 -0.38
CA LEU A 262 1.16 14.48 -0.69
C LEU A 262 1.68 15.20 0.56
N LEU A 263 0.95 15.15 1.68
CA LEU A 263 1.46 15.63 2.96
C LEU A 263 2.65 14.76 3.44
N LEU A 264 2.62 13.45 3.19
CA LEU A 264 3.73 12.56 3.50
C LEU A 264 4.90 12.74 2.54
N ASP A 265 4.65 13.04 1.26
CA ASP A 265 5.72 13.40 0.31
C ASP A 265 6.44 14.68 0.76
N LEU A 266 5.71 15.73 1.16
CA LEU A 266 6.29 16.95 1.73
C LEU A 266 7.07 16.68 3.02
N ALA A 267 6.54 15.83 3.91
CA ALA A 267 7.24 15.44 5.13
C ALA A 267 8.56 14.70 4.82
N ARG A 268 8.51 13.72 3.92
CA ARG A 268 9.67 12.92 3.49
C ARG A 268 10.73 13.79 2.84
N TYR A 269 10.34 14.73 1.98
CA TYR A 269 11.25 15.70 1.38
C TYR A 269 12.08 16.42 2.46
N HIS A 270 11.42 17.03 3.44
CA HIS A 270 12.10 17.76 4.51
C HIS A 270 12.94 16.85 5.43
N ILE A 271 12.50 15.62 5.69
CA ILE A 271 13.32 14.63 6.40
C ILE A 271 14.62 14.38 5.64
N MET A 272 14.52 14.12 4.33
CA MET A 272 15.70 13.88 3.47
C MET A 272 16.62 15.09 3.41
N THR A 273 16.07 16.30 3.28
CA THR A 273 16.86 17.54 3.32
C THR A 273 17.68 17.65 4.61
N GLY A 274 17.06 17.42 5.78
CA GLY A 274 17.75 17.48 7.07
C GLY A 274 18.74 16.33 7.32
N MET A 275 18.55 15.18 6.65
CA MET A 275 19.48 14.04 6.69
C MET A 275 20.70 14.25 5.79
N GLN A 276 20.51 14.85 4.61
CA GLN A 276 21.57 15.11 3.64
C GLN A 276 22.41 16.33 4.01
N ASP A 277 21.79 17.34 4.61
CA ASP A 277 22.45 18.58 5.05
C ASP A 277 22.11 18.87 6.51
N SER A 278 23.07 18.59 7.40
CA SER A 278 22.91 18.82 8.83
C SER A 278 22.72 20.30 9.19
N THR A 279 23.11 21.24 8.33
CA THR A 279 22.90 22.68 8.54
C THR A 279 21.46 23.09 8.28
N LYS A 280 20.75 22.38 7.41
CA LYS A 280 19.31 22.56 7.15
C LYS A 280 18.42 21.82 8.16
N ARG A 281 18.98 20.99 9.04
CA ARG A 281 18.21 20.14 9.97
C ARG A 281 17.32 20.94 10.92
N GLU A 282 17.80 22.05 11.46
CA GLU A 282 17.04 22.87 12.43
C GLU A 282 15.77 23.49 11.80
N THR A 283 15.77 23.73 10.48
CA THR A 283 14.62 24.31 9.76
C THR A 283 13.77 23.25 9.08
N ALA A 284 14.37 22.19 8.55
CA ALA A 284 13.64 21.16 7.82
C ALA A 284 12.82 20.23 8.74
N ILE A 285 13.37 19.83 9.89
CA ILE A 285 12.68 18.88 10.78
C ILE A 285 11.34 19.43 11.34
N PRO A 286 11.24 20.71 11.75
CA PRO A 286 9.95 21.30 12.13
C PRO A 286 8.93 21.31 10.98
N LEU A 287 9.36 21.51 9.73
CA LEU A 287 8.47 21.46 8.56
C LEU A 287 7.98 20.03 8.30
N ALA A 288 8.86 19.03 8.44
CA ALA A 288 8.43 17.63 8.36
C ALA A 288 7.37 17.27 9.42
N ASP A 289 7.60 17.66 10.68
CA ASP A 289 6.65 17.43 11.78
C ASP A 289 5.31 18.13 11.52
N LYS A 290 5.32 19.35 10.97
CA LYS A 290 4.11 20.09 10.57
C LYS A 290 3.26 19.28 9.58
N TYR A 291 3.85 18.70 8.54
CA TYR A 291 3.09 17.93 7.55
C TYR A 291 2.63 16.58 8.08
N ILE A 292 3.44 15.92 8.91
CA ILE A 292 3.04 14.69 9.62
C ILE A 292 1.81 14.93 10.50
N VAL A 293 1.82 15.98 11.33
CA VAL A 293 0.68 16.32 12.19
C VAL A 293 -0.57 16.61 11.36
N ARG A 294 -0.44 17.30 10.22
CA ARG A 294 -1.56 17.55 9.31
C ARG A 294 -2.11 16.27 8.70
N TYR A 295 -1.25 15.34 8.30
CA TYR A 295 -1.69 14.04 7.77
C TYR A 295 -2.40 13.22 8.85
N LEU A 296 -1.85 13.13 10.06
CA LEU A 296 -2.52 12.44 11.17
C LEU A 296 -3.89 13.04 11.51
N ALA A 297 -4.06 14.35 11.31
CA ALA A 297 -5.34 15.03 11.51
C ALA A 297 -6.41 14.70 10.45
N THR A 298 -6.06 14.00 9.35
CA THR A 298 -7.03 13.52 8.36
C THR A 298 -7.67 12.18 8.74
N ASP A 299 -7.31 11.63 9.91
CA ASP A 299 -7.74 10.32 10.39
C ASP A 299 -7.41 9.18 9.40
N PRO A 300 -6.12 9.00 9.05
CA PRO A 300 -5.72 7.96 8.12
C PRO A 300 -5.99 6.58 8.70
N MET A 301 -6.21 5.59 7.82
CA MET A 301 -6.43 4.21 8.25
C MET A 301 -5.27 3.66 9.10
N PRO A 302 -5.52 2.69 10.01
CA PRO A 302 -4.55 2.24 11.00
C PRO A 302 -3.13 1.95 10.47
N PRO A 303 -2.93 1.25 9.33
CA PRO A 303 -1.58 1.00 8.81
C PRO A 303 -0.81 2.27 8.42
N LEU A 304 -1.50 3.24 7.80
CA LEU A 304 -0.91 4.51 7.40
C LEU A 304 -0.74 5.46 8.61
N LYS A 305 -1.66 5.39 9.58
CA LYS A 305 -1.51 6.09 10.87
C LYS A 305 -0.26 5.60 11.60
N ALA A 306 -0.11 4.29 11.77
CA ALA A 306 1.03 3.68 12.46
C ALA A 306 2.37 3.98 11.77
N TYR A 307 2.42 3.86 10.44
CA TYR A 307 3.57 4.28 9.63
C TYR A 307 3.95 5.76 9.91
N THR A 308 2.96 6.64 9.92
CA THR A 308 3.17 8.09 10.10
C THR A 308 3.61 8.42 11.53
N LEU A 309 3.05 7.75 12.54
CA LEU A 309 3.49 7.88 13.93
C LEU A 309 4.95 7.46 14.11
N GLU A 310 5.40 6.38 13.46
CA GLU A 310 6.82 5.98 13.49
C GLU A 310 7.72 7.02 12.81
N LEU A 311 7.29 7.62 11.68
CA LEU A 311 8.04 8.73 11.08
C LEU A 311 8.18 9.89 12.07
N GLN A 312 7.11 10.25 12.78
CA GLN A 312 7.15 11.29 13.80
C GLN A 312 8.07 10.92 14.96
N ALA A 313 8.02 9.67 15.43
CA ALA A 313 8.88 9.17 16.49
C ALA A 313 10.37 9.29 16.13
N LYS A 314 10.73 8.97 14.88
CA LYS A 314 12.10 9.16 14.36
C LYS A 314 12.52 10.63 14.40
N LEU A 315 11.62 11.57 14.08
CA LEU A 315 11.91 13.01 14.18
C LEU A 315 12.14 13.44 15.64
N LYS A 316 11.28 13.03 16.57
CA LYS A 316 11.39 13.38 18.00
C LYS A 316 12.68 12.85 18.61
N SER A 317 13.00 11.58 18.37
CA SER A 317 14.27 10.97 18.80
C SER A 317 15.47 11.69 18.16
N GLY A 318 15.38 12.01 16.87
CA GLY A 318 16.39 12.82 16.17
C GLY A 318 16.60 14.22 16.76
N SER A 319 15.60 14.78 17.46
CA SER A 319 15.72 16.06 18.18
C SER A 319 16.11 15.93 19.66
N GLY A 320 16.31 14.70 20.14
CA GLY A 320 16.66 14.40 21.54
C GLY A 320 15.45 14.22 22.48
N ASP A 321 14.22 14.28 21.97
CA ASP A 321 12.99 14.03 22.73
C ASP A 321 12.65 12.53 22.70
N GLU A 322 13.43 11.75 23.46
CA GLU A 322 13.31 10.29 23.52
C GLU A 322 12.02 9.81 24.19
N GLU A 323 11.45 10.60 25.11
CA GLU A 323 10.20 10.25 25.78
C GLU A 323 9.02 10.35 24.81
N ALA A 324 8.87 11.48 24.10
CA ALA A 324 7.81 11.61 23.08
C ALA A 324 8.00 10.59 21.96
N ALA A 325 9.24 10.34 21.54
CA ALA A 325 9.53 9.31 20.56
C ALA A 325 9.05 7.93 21.02
N ALA A 326 9.38 7.52 22.26
CA ALA A 326 8.96 6.21 22.79
C ALA A 326 7.43 6.06 22.83
N GLN A 327 6.70 7.10 23.25
CA GLN A 327 5.24 7.11 23.28
C GLN A 327 4.64 6.92 21.87
N LEU A 328 5.15 7.66 20.88
CA LEU A 328 4.69 7.55 19.49
C LEU A 328 4.96 6.16 18.90
N ARG A 329 6.11 5.54 19.22
CA ARG A 329 6.40 4.16 18.77
C ARG A 329 5.47 3.14 19.39
N GLU A 330 5.14 3.31 20.67
CA GLU A 330 4.18 2.45 21.37
C GLU A 330 2.78 2.59 20.75
N GLU A 331 2.33 3.81 20.45
CA GLU A 331 1.07 4.04 19.75
C GLU A 331 1.07 3.42 18.36
N ALA A 332 2.15 3.58 17.59
CA ALA A 332 2.29 2.97 16.27
C ALA A 332 2.18 1.43 16.33
N LEU A 333 2.92 0.80 17.25
CA LEU A 333 2.89 -0.66 17.45
C LEU A 333 1.53 -1.17 17.94
N THR A 334 0.83 -0.37 18.75
CA THR A 334 -0.52 -0.71 19.22
C THR A 334 -1.55 -0.58 18.10
N THR A 335 -1.36 0.41 17.21
CA THR A 335 -2.25 0.67 16.07
C THR A 335 -2.11 -0.39 14.99
N ASP A 336 -0.89 -0.80 14.67
CA ASP A 336 -0.60 -1.86 13.70
C ASP A 336 0.79 -2.46 13.99
N PRO A 337 0.90 -3.65 14.61
CA PRO A 337 2.20 -4.27 14.90
C PRO A 337 3.09 -4.52 13.67
N ASN A 338 2.48 -4.56 12.48
CA ASN A 338 3.12 -4.87 11.20
C ASN A 338 3.24 -3.63 10.29
N TYR A 339 3.04 -2.41 10.81
CA TYR A 339 3.15 -1.19 10.04
C TYR A 339 4.48 -1.12 9.28
N SER A 340 4.47 -0.50 8.10
CA SER A 340 5.67 -0.40 7.25
C SER A 340 6.82 0.30 7.96
N LYS A 341 8.01 -0.31 7.94
CA LYS A 341 9.25 0.32 8.40
C LYS A 341 10.10 0.87 7.26
N ALA A 342 9.62 0.75 6.02
CA ALA A 342 10.26 1.35 4.86
C ALA A 342 10.25 2.88 4.96
N PHE A 343 11.14 3.56 4.23
CA PHE A 343 11.12 5.02 4.17
C PHE A 343 10.01 5.54 3.23
N GLY A 344 9.75 4.83 2.13
CA GLY A 344 8.64 5.14 1.23
C GLY A 344 7.29 4.89 1.88
N VAL A 345 6.28 5.67 1.46
CA VAL A 345 4.90 5.47 1.89
C VAL A 345 4.41 4.13 1.35
N PRO A 346 3.70 3.30 2.14
CA PRO A 346 3.08 2.07 1.63
C PRO A 346 2.21 2.36 0.40
N PRO A 347 2.28 1.54 -0.66
CA PRO A 347 1.59 1.82 -1.91
C PRO A 347 0.07 1.69 -1.73
N ALA A 348 -0.71 2.59 -2.35
CA ALA A 348 -2.16 2.66 -2.14
C ALA A 348 -2.90 1.38 -2.60
N LEU A 349 -2.33 0.62 -3.54
CA LEU A 349 -2.81 -0.70 -3.98
C LEU A 349 -2.99 -1.72 -2.84
N LEU A 350 -2.29 -1.56 -1.72
CA LEU A 350 -2.51 -2.40 -0.55
C LEU A 350 -3.84 -2.13 0.13
N PHE A 351 -4.38 -0.93 -0.05
CA PHE A 351 -5.55 -0.43 0.66
C PHE A 351 -6.78 -0.25 -0.24
N THR A 352 -6.64 -0.49 -1.54
CA THR A 352 -7.75 -0.54 -2.49
C THR A 352 -8.71 -1.68 -2.14
N GLU A 353 -10.01 -1.48 -2.36
CA GLU A 353 -11.04 -2.50 -2.12
C GLU A 353 -10.79 -3.78 -2.96
N LEU A 354 -11.38 -4.91 -2.54
CA LEU A 354 -11.14 -6.23 -3.16
C LEU A 354 -11.57 -6.30 -4.64
N ASP A 355 -12.61 -5.55 -5.01
CA ASP A 355 -13.23 -5.53 -6.33
C ASP A 355 -12.97 -4.22 -7.10
N GLU A 356 -12.09 -3.36 -6.57
CA GLU A 356 -11.76 -2.08 -7.18
C GLU A 356 -10.46 -2.15 -7.98
N ILE A 357 -10.51 -1.59 -9.20
CA ILE A 357 -9.33 -1.38 -10.04
C ILE A 357 -8.52 -0.21 -9.47
N SER A 358 -7.31 -0.50 -8.99
CA SER A 358 -6.45 0.50 -8.36
C SER A 358 -5.97 1.55 -9.37
N ARG A 359 -6.13 2.84 -9.04
CA ARG A 359 -5.58 3.96 -9.83
C ARG A 359 -4.21 4.42 -9.35
N TYR A 360 -3.50 3.55 -8.64
CA TYR A 360 -2.19 3.84 -8.09
C TYR A 360 -1.09 3.67 -9.13
N HIS A 361 -0.25 4.70 -9.27
CA HIS A 361 1.03 4.60 -9.96
C HIS A 361 2.07 5.45 -9.24
N SER A 362 3.26 4.88 -9.02
CA SER A 362 4.46 5.58 -8.56
C SER A 362 5.67 5.02 -9.29
N TYR A 363 6.63 5.87 -9.64
CA TYR A 363 7.86 5.40 -10.27
C TYR A 363 8.73 4.61 -9.27
N PHE A 364 9.16 3.42 -9.68
CA PHE A 364 10.17 2.63 -8.96
C PHE A 364 11.58 3.19 -9.13
N PHE A 365 11.95 3.62 -10.33
CA PHE A 365 13.33 4.09 -10.62
C PHE A 365 13.52 5.60 -10.52
N ARG A 366 12.42 6.35 -10.32
CA ARG A 366 12.45 7.79 -10.02
C ARG A 366 11.61 8.11 -8.78
N PRO A 367 11.91 7.50 -7.62
CA PRO A 367 11.18 7.79 -6.41
C PRO A 367 11.57 9.21 -5.95
N LEU A 368 10.55 10.06 -5.80
CA LEU A 368 10.67 11.33 -5.09
C LEU A 368 10.83 11.12 -3.58
#